data_AF-R1EY87-F1
#
_entry.id   AF-R1EY87-F1
#
_cell.length_a   1.000
_cell.length_b   1.000
_cell.length_c   1.000
_cell.angle_alpha   90.00
_cell.angle_beta   90.00
_cell.angle_gamma   90.00
#
_symmetry.space_group_name_H-M   'P 1'
#
loop_
_entity.id
_entity.type
_entity.pdbx_description
1 polymer ?
#
loop_
_entity_poly.entity_id
_entity_poly.type
_entity_poly.pdbx_seq_one_letter_code
_entity_poly.pdbx_strand_id
1 'polypeptide(L)'
;MSLQIAPIAATPLMLQAVEDDGVTASGDPVELLDNAGVSDDGLIEAPSLIKTWDGQYVLFFSSGCFSTENYTVSFAISSGDVTGPYVRADAPLLRTGDRNLTAPGGMDAHWDAHRMVFHAQTQADPLVREMWIAGIAVEDGTVVV
;
A
#
# COMPACT_ATOMS: atom_id res chain seq x y z
N MET A 1 22.45 1.89 11.76
CA MET A 1 23.24 2.69 10.80
C MET A 1 22.82 2.21 9.42
N SER A 2 21.84 2.85 8.80
CA SER A 2 21.35 2.44 7.48
C SER A 2 22.36 2.91 6.43
N LEU A 3 23.01 1.96 5.78
CA LEU A 3 23.84 2.20 4.61
C LEU A 3 22.91 2.17 3.39
N GLN A 4 22.41 3.34 2.99
CA GLN A 4 21.91 3.52 1.62
C GLN A 4 22.70 4.67 0.98
N ILE A 5 23.48 4.31 -0.04
CA ILE A 5 24.27 5.23 -0.86
C ILE A 5 23.38 5.67 -2.03
N ALA A 6 23.19 6.98 -2.17
CA ALA A 6 22.40 7.61 -3.22
C ALA A 6 22.85 7.21 -4.66
N PRO A 7 21.94 7.31 -5.66
CA PRO A 7 20.57 7.80 -5.54
C PRO A 7 19.51 6.69 -5.36
N ILE A 8 18.52 6.98 -4.50
CA ILE A 8 17.28 6.20 -4.40
C ILE A 8 16.54 6.31 -5.75
N ALA A 9 16.15 5.17 -6.31
CA ALA A 9 15.43 5.10 -7.58
C ALA A 9 13.91 5.24 -7.38
N ALA A 10 13.21 5.69 -8.43
CA ALA A 10 11.75 5.71 -8.46
C ALA A 10 11.17 4.28 -8.41
N THR A 11 10.08 4.11 -7.67
CA THR A 11 9.27 2.89 -7.57
C THR A 11 7.78 3.29 -7.67
N PRO A 12 7.35 3.86 -8.81
CA PRO A 12 6.03 4.45 -8.91
C PRO A 12 4.93 3.40 -8.98
N LEU A 13 3.83 3.67 -8.30
CA LEU A 13 2.55 2.98 -8.47
C LEU A 13 1.84 3.57 -9.68
N MET A 14 1.69 2.76 -10.72
CA MET A 14 1.11 3.17 -12.00
C MET A 14 -0.31 2.61 -12.15
N LEU A 15 -1.19 3.38 -12.76
CA LEU A 15 -2.53 2.96 -13.17
C LEU A 15 -2.65 3.03 -14.69
N GLN A 16 -3.20 1.99 -15.31
CA GLN A 16 -3.51 2.00 -16.73
C GLN A 16 -4.93 1.48 -16.94
N ALA A 17 -5.70 2.23 -17.73
CA ALA A 17 -7.01 1.73 -18.16
C ALA A 17 -6.81 0.51 -19.05
N VAL A 18 -7.77 -0.42 -18.97
CA VAL A 18 -7.82 -1.60 -19.82
C VAL A 18 -9.16 -1.62 -20.55
N GLU A 19 -9.18 -2.24 -21.73
CA GLU A 19 -10.40 -2.53 -22.46
C GLU A 19 -11.26 -3.54 -21.68
N ASP A 20 -12.47 -3.83 -22.19
CA ASP A 20 -13.46 -4.71 -21.54
C ASP A 20 -12.98 -6.16 -21.30
N ASP A 21 -11.86 -6.57 -21.90
CA ASP A 21 -11.23 -7.87 -21.68
C ASP A 21 -10.40 -7.95 -20.38
N GLY A 22 -10.21 -6.80 -19.71
CA GLY A 22 -9.51 -6.68 -18.44
C GLY A 22 -7.98 -6.76 -18.52
N VAL A 23 -7.40 -6.84 -19.73
CA VAL A 23 -5.95 -7.04 -19.91
C VAL A 23 -5.34 -6.25 -21.06
N THR A 24 -6.12 -5.85 -22.07
CA THR A 24 -5.62 -5.03 -23.17
C THR A 24 -5.52 -3.58 -22.72
N ALA A 25 -4.31 -3.03 -22.73
CA ALA A 25 -4.05 -1.65 -22.33
C ALA A 25 -4.79 -0.63 -23.21
N SER A 26 -5.38 0.37 -22.56
CA SER A 26 -6.07 1.50 -23.17
C SER A 26 -5.43 2.82 -22.71
N GLY A 27 -4.85 3.57 -23.65
CA GLY A 27 -4.14 4.82 -23.34
C GLY A 27 -2.81 4.62 -22.59
N ASP A 28 -2.23 5.74 -22.16
CA ASP A 28 -0.94 5.77 -21.47
C ASP A 28 -1.10 5.52 -19.96
N PRO A 29 -0.14 4.83 -19.30
CA PRO A 29 -0.12 4.72 -17.85
C PRO A 29 -0.03 6.08 -17.16
N VAL A 30 -0.75 6.24 -16.05
CA VAL A 30 -0.73 7.40 -15.17
C VAL A 30 -0.04 7.04 -13.87
N GLU A 31 0.91 7.86 -13.44
CA GLU A 31 1.54 7.71 -12.13
C GLU A 31 0.58 8.18 -11.03
N LEU A 32 0.33 7.33 -10.03
CA LEU A 32 -0.53 7.65 -8.89
C LEU A 32 0.27 8.19 -7.69
N LEU A 33 1.41 7.56 -7.41
CA LEU A 33 2.25 7.84 -6.26
C LEU A 33 3.64 7.22 -6.49
N ASP A 34 4.71 7.92 -6.10
CA ASP A 34 6.07 7.37 -6.03
C ASP A 34 6.59 7.39 -4.58
N ASN A 35 7.66 6.65 -4.32
CA ASN A 35 8.34 6.63 -3.03
C ASN A 35 8.84 8.03 -2.64
N ALA A 36 8.73 8.34 -1.35
CA ALA A 36 9.20 9.58 -0.75
C ALA A 36 10.67 9.48 -0.29
N GLY A 37 11.48 8.70 -1.00
CA GLY A 37 12.90 8.51 -0.72
C GLY A 37 13.15 7.79 0.60
N VAL A 38 13.95 8.41 1.47
CA VAL A 38 14.42 7.81 2.73
C VAL A 38 13.27 7.44 3.67
N SER A 39 12.14 8.15 3.64
CA SER A 39 10.98 7.80 4.49
C SER A 39 10.41 6.43 4.17
N ASP A 40 10.58 5.98 2.93
CA ASP A 40 10.02 4.74 2.40
C ASP A 40 11.09 3.66 2.24
N ASP A 41 12.30 3.87 2.79
CA ASP A 41 13.50 3.07 2.50
C ASP A 41 13.77 2.92 0.99
N GLY A 42 13.29 3.89 0.20
CA GLY A 42 13.36 3.94 -1.25
C GLY A 42 12.41 3.02 -2.01
N LEU A 43 11.42 2.42 -1.36
CA LEU A 43 10.52 1.45 -1.98
C LEU A 43 9.06 1.65 -1.55
N ILE A 44 8.18 1.79 -2.54
CA ILE A 44 6.76 1.47 -2.38
C ILE A 44 6.33 0.40 -3.40
N GLU A 45 5.41 -0.47 -3.02
CA GLU A 45 4.99 -1.60 -3.86
C GLU A 45 3.61 -2.15 -3.47
N ALA A 46 3.17 -3.19 -4.17
CA ALA A 46 1.94 -3.96 -3.91
C ALA A 46 0.69 -3.08 -3.71
N PRO A 47 0.28 -2.31 -4.74
CA PRO A 47 -0.89 -1.45 -4.63
C PRO A 47 -2.18 -2.26 -4.53
N SER A 48 -3.09 -1.82 -3.66
CA SER A 48 -4.50 -2.23 -3.65
C SER A 48 -5.37 -0.98 -3.63
N LEU A 49 -6.36 -0.91 -4.52
CA LEU A 49 -7.15 0.29 -4.74
C LEU A 49 -8.64 -0.03 -4.63
N ILE A 50 -9.33 0.69 -3.75
CA ILE A 50 -10.78 0.58 -3.58
C ILE A 50 -11.47 1.92 -3.76
N LYS A 51 -12.75 1.88 -4.10
CA LYS A 51 -13.64 3.02 -4.07
C LYS A 51 -14.61 2.87 -2.91
N THR A 52 -14.70 3.88 -2.06
CA THR A 52 -15.64 3.93 -0.94
C THR A 52 -17.05 4.31 -1.42
N TRP A 53 -18.06 4.05 -0.60
CA TRP A 53 -19.45 4.35 -0.93
C TRP A 53 -19.76 5.85 -1.07
N ASP A 54 -19.02 6.71 -0.37
CA ASP A 54 -19.06 8.17 -0.48
C ASP A 54 -18.22 8.71 -1.66
N GLY A 55 -17.56 7.82 -2.41
CA GLY A 55 -16.94 8.13 -3.71
C GLY A 55 -15.45 8.46 -3.66
N GLN A 56 -14.80 8.36 -2.49
CA GLN A 56 -13.35 8.48 -2.37
C GLN A 56 -12.63 7.24 -2.92
N TYR A 57 -11.38 7.42 -3.33
CA TYR A 57 -10.48 6.35 -3.74
C TYR A 57 -9.38 6.19 -2.71
N VAL A 58 -9.18 4.98 -2.21
CA VAL A 58 -8.13 4.65 -1.23
C VAL A 58 -7.12 3.73 -1.88
N LEU A 59 -5.89 4.24 -2.05
CA LEU A 59 -4.74 3.50 -2.53
C LEU A 59 -3.93 3.01 -1.34
N PHE A 60 -4.03 1.73 -1.04
CA PHE A 60 -3.14 1.03 -0.13
C PHE A 60 -1.86 0.65 -0.85
N PHE A 61 -0.74 0.67 -0.14
CA PHE A 61 0.56 0.26 -0.65
C PHE A 61 1.44 -0.21 0.51
N SER A 62 2.48 -0.96 0.17
CA SER A 62 3.52 -1.30 1.13
C SER A 62 4.70 -0.36 0.97
N SER A 63 5.32 0.02 2.08
CA SER A 63 6.53 0.85 2.07
C SER A 63 7.68 0.15 2.78
N GLY A 64 8.89 0.23 2.21
CA GLY A 64 10.10 -0.40 2.72
C GLY A 64 10.38 -1.78 2.14
N CYS A 65 11.46 -2.42 2.58
CA CYS A 65 11.82 -3.78 2.15
C CYS A 65 11.06 -4.85 2.93
N PHE A 66 10.38 -5.76 2.23
CA PHE A 66 9.52 -6.81 2.80
C PHE A 66 10.19 -7.76 3.81
N SER A 67 11.52 -7.87 3.78
CA SER A 67 12.30 -8.74 4.69
C SER A 67 12.84 -8.00 5.92
N THR A 68 12.43 -6.74 6.11
CA THR A 68 12.88 -5.89 7.22
C THR A 68 11.70 -5.43 8.07
N GLU A 69 11.97 -5.12 9.34
CA GLU A 69 10.94 -4.62 10.26
C GLU A 69 10.38 -3.24 9.88
N ASN A 70 11.02 -2.55 8.93
CA ASN A 70 10.56 -1.26 8.41
C ASN A 70 9.44 -1.39 7.37
N TYR A 71 9.07 -2.61 6.98
CA TYR A 71 7.95 -2.83 6.07
C TYR A 71 6.62 -2.44 6.72
N THR A 72 5.82 -1.65 6.02
CA THR A 72 4.53 -1.15 6.52
C THR A 72 3.42 -1.33 5.50
N VAL A 73 2.19 -1.44 6.00
CA VAL A 73 0.98 -1.14 5.22
C VAL A 73 0.70 0.35 5.39
N SER A 74 0.65 1.09 4.28
CA SER A 74 0.37 2.52 4.23
C SER A 74 -0.76 2.80 3.24
N PHE A 75 -1.33 4.01 3.28
CA PHE A 75 -2.40 4.40 2.38
C PHE A 75 -2.35 5.88 1.99
N ALA A 76 -2.97 6.18 0.85
CA ALA A 76 -3.20 7.52 0.35
C ALA A 76 -4.62 7.63 -0.22
N ILE A 77 -5.20 8.82 -0.19
CA ILE A 77 -6.60 9.04 -0.58
C ILE A 77 -6.71 10.09 -1.68
N SER A 78 -7.56 9.83 -2.67
CA SER A 78 -8.05 10.79 -3.64
C SER A 78 -9.54 11.02 -3.44
N SER A 79 -9.96 12.28 -3.28
CA SER A 79 -11.37 12.65 -3.13
C SER A 79 -12.07 12.94 -4.47
N GLY A 80 -11.35 12.92 -5.58
CA GLY A 80 -11.85 13.41 -6.88
C GLY A 80 -11.92 12.32 -7.95
N ASP A 81 -10.77 11.73 -8.28
CA ASP A 81 -10.63 10.81 -9.42
C ASP A 81 -9.77 9.60 -9.04
N VAL A 82 -9.99 8.48 -9.72
CA VAL A 82 -9.18 7.26 -9.60
C VAL A 82 -7.73 7.51 -10.00
N THR A 83 -7.49 8.51 -10.86
CA THR A 83 -6.16 8.96 -11.29
C THR A 83 -5.49 9.92 -10.29
N GLY A 84 -6.16 10.25 -9.18
CA GLY A 84 -5.60 11.09 -8.12
C GLY A 84 -6.08 12.55 -8.17
N PRO A 85 -5.34 13.49 -7.54
CA PRO A 85 -4.10 13.25 -6.80
C PRO A 85 -4.32 12.44 -5.51
N TYR A 86 -3.36 11.59 -5.17
CA TYR A 86 -3.37 10.81 -3.92
C TYR A 86 -2.59 11.53 -2.82
N VAL A 87 -3.26 11.81 -1.71
CA VAL A 87 -2.65 12.42 -0.52
C VAL A 87 -2.37 11.33 0.50
N ARG A 88 -1.09 11.16 0.87
CA ARG A 88 -0.67 10.17 1.87
C ARG A 88 -1.28 10.47 3.25
N ALA A 89 -1.62 9.42 3.99
CA ALA A 89 -1.90 9.55 5.41
C ALA A 89 -0.63 9.92 6.19
N ASP A 90 -0.79 10.57 7.34
CA ASP A 90 0.33 11.01 8.19
C ASP A 90 1.10 9.85 8.84
N ALA A 91 0.48 8.66 8.91
CA ALA A 91 1.05 7.47 9.52
C ALA A 91 0.65 6.19 8.75
N PRO A 92 1.47 5.12 8.81
CA PRO A 92 1.10 3.82 8.27
C PRO A 92 -0.14 3.25 8.97
N LEU A 93 -0.92 2.45 8.24
CA LEU A 93 -2.06 1.71 8.77
C LEU A 93 -1.61 0.59 9.71
N LEU A 94 -0.56 -0.15 9.32
CA LEU A 94 0.08 -1.18 10.14
C LEU A 94 1.60 -1.10 9.99
N ARG A 95 2.31 -1.26 11.10
CA ARG A 95 3.77 -1.39 11.16
C ARG A 95 4.18 -2.45 12.18
N THR A 96 5.47 -2.81 12.18
CA THR A 96 6.04 -3.66 13.22
C THR A 96 5.69 -3.15 14.63
N GLY A 97 5.25 -4.06 15.49
CA GLY A 97 4.79 -3.77 16.85
C GLY A 97 3.27 -3.60 16.97
N ASP A 98 2.58 -3.17 15.91
CA ASP A 98 1.13 -3.09 15.92
C ASP A 98 0.53 -4.50 15.97
N ARG A 99 -0.41 -4.72 16.90
CA ARG A 99 -1.08 -6.02 17.08
C ARG A 99 -0.12 -7.22 17.19
N ASN A 100 1.11 -6.99 17.67
CA ASN A 100 2.18 -7.99 17.73
C ASN A 100 2.59 -8.57 16.35
N LEU A 101 2.47 -7.76 15.31
CA LEU A 101 2.92 -8.07 13.95
C LEU A 101 4.37 -7.62 13.75
N THR A 102 5.06 -8.31 12.84
CA THR A 102 6.37 -7.89 12.32
C THR A 102 6.30 -7.78 10.80
N ALA A 103 6.78 -6.66 10.25
CA ALA A 103 6.82 -6.39 8.81
C ALA A 103 5.48 -6.67 8.07
N PRO A 104 4.34 -6.08 8.49
CA PRO A 104 3.08 -6.27 7.78
C PRO A 104 3.11 -5.57 6.42
N GLY A 105 2.54 -6.20 5.39
CA GLY A 105 2.42 -5.59 4.07
C GLY A 105 1.75 -6.48 3.03
N GLY A 106 1.85 -6.08 1.77
CA GLY A 106 1.14 -6.67 0.63
C GLY A 106 -0.36 -6.80 0.88
N MET A 107 -0.98 -5.77 1.46
CA MET A 107 -2.40 -5.84 1.77
C MET A 107 -3.26 -5.79 0.52
N ASP A 108 -4.39 -6.48 0.56
CA ASP A 108 -5.46 -6.31 -0.39
C ASP A 108 -6.80 -6.13 0.34
N ALA A 109 -7.58 -5.15 -0.07
CA ALA A 109 -8.88 -4.87 0.51
C ALA A 109 -9.99 -5.52 -0.32
N HIS A 110 -10.95 -6.14 0.37
CA HIS A 110 -12.17 -6.58 -0.28
C HIS A 110 -13.00 -5.37 -0.72
N TRP A 111 -13.72 -5.50 -1.84
CA TRP A 111 -14.48 -4.41 -2.47
C TRP A 111 -15.58 -3.79 -1.58
N ASP A 112 -15.99 -4.48 -0.51
CA ASP A 112 -16.93 -3.95 0.48
C ASP A 112 -16.29 -2.95 1.46
N ALA A 113 -14.98 -2.71 1.35
CA ALA A 113 -14.19 -1.82 2.20
C ALA A 113 -14.24 -2.17 3.70
N HIS A 114 -14.55 -3.42 4.05
CA HIS A 114 -14.67 -3.86 5.46
C HIS A 114 -13.69 -4.96 5.85
N ARG A 115 -13.04 -5.60 4.88
CA ARG A 115 -12.11 -6.70 5.14
C ARG A 115 -10.84 -6.51 4.34
N MET A 116 -9.73 -6.91 4.93
CA MET A 116 -8.44 -6.97 4.25
C MET A 116 -7.74 -8.30 4.53
N VAL A 117 -6.91 -8.70 3.60
CA VAL A 117 -5.86 -9.71 3.80
C VAL A 117 -4.51 -9.03 3.68
N PHE A 118 -3.50 -9.53 4.37
CA PHE A 118 -2.12 -9.04 4.30
C PHE A 118 -1.18 -10.14 4.77
N HIS A 119 0.13 -9.98 4.56
CA HIS A 119 1.11 -10.88 5.13
C HIS A 119 1.89 -10.20 6.26
N ALA A 120 2.40 -10.98 7.21
CA ALA A 120 3.35 -10.51 8.22
C ALA A 120 4.35 -11.63 8.58
N GLN A 121 5.55 -11.26 9.00
CA GLN A 121 6.63 -12.17 9.35
C GLN A 121 6.33 -12.93 10.66
N THR A 122 6.47 -14.26 10.63
CA THR A 122 6.43 -15.12 11.83
C THR A 122 7.78 -15.77 12.14
N GLN A 123 8.68 -15.85 11.15
CA GLN A 123 10.06 -16.31 11.31
C GLN A 123 10.99 -15.49 10.43
N ALA A 124 12.14 -15.05 10.98
CA ALA A 124 13.10 -14.21 10.25
C ALA A 124 14.06 -15.01 9.35
N ASP A 125 14.45 -16.24 9.76
CA ASP A 125 15.36 -17.10 9.01
C ASP A 125 15.03 -18.60 9.23
N PRO A 126 14.61 -19.34 8.18
CA PRO A 126 14.24 -18.80 6.87
C PRO A 126 13.07 -17.82 7.00
N LEU A 127 12.98 -16.85 6.09
CA LEU A 127 11.88 -15.89 6.13
C LEU A 127 10.55 -16.61 5.88
N VAL A 128 9.69 -16.60 6.90
CA VAL A 128 8.29 -17.08 6.81
C VAL A 128 7.38 -15.89 7.06
N ARG A 129 6.47 -15.67 6.11
CA ARG A 129 5.40 -14.68 6.19
C ARG A 129 4.07 -15.40 6.06
N GLU A 130 3.22 -15.27 7.05
CA GLU A 130 1.90 -15.88 7.07
C GLU A 130 0.84 -14.87 6.63
N MET A 131 -0.27 -15.39 6.12
CA MET A 131 -1.43 -14.59 5.74
C MET A 131 -2.28 -14.28 6.97
N TRP A 132 -2.69 -13.03 7.10
CA TRP A 132 -3.58 -12.52 8.13
C TRP A 132 -4.83 -11.95 7.47
N ILE A 133 -5.93 -11.93 8.24
CA ILE A 133 -7.18 -11.25 7.89
C ILE A 133 -7.50 -10.25 8.99
N ALA A 134 -7.99 -9.08 8.61
CA ALA A 134 -8.50 -8.09 9.56
C ALA A 134 -9.75 -7.40 9.02
N GLY A 135 -10.52 -6.83 9.94
CA GLY A 135 -11.53 -5.83 9.58
C GLY A 135 -10.86 -4.49 9.30
N ILE A 136 -11.43 -3.72 8.39
CA ILE A 136 -11.07 -2.31 8.18
C ILE A 136 -12.32 -1.45 8.23
N ALA A 137 -12.15 -0.18 8.61
CA ALA A 137 -13.15 0.84 8.43
C ALA A 137 -12.51 2.04 7.72
N VAL A 138 -13.23 2.60 6.76
CA VAL A 138 -12.86 3.84 6.07
C VAL A 138 -13.84 4.92 6.48
N GLU A 139 -13.34 5.92 7.21
CA GLU A 139 -14.15 6.98 7.82
C GLU A 139 -13.47 8.33 7.56
N ASP A 140 -14.17 9.26 6.91
CA ASP A 140 -13.78 10.67 6.74
C ASP A 140 -12.28 10.88 6.41
N GLY A 141 -11.78 10.21 5.36
CA GLY A 141 -10.38 10.35 4.93
C GLY A 141 -9.37 9.62 5.81
N THR A 142 -9.80 8.69 6.66
CA THR A 142 -8.94 7.84 7.49
C THR A 142 -9.30 6.37 7.29
N VAL A 143 -8.31 5.49 7.41
CA VAL A 143 -8.51 4.04 7.48
C VAL A 143 -8.02 3.52 8.82
N VAL A 144 -8.76 2.61 9.44
CA VAL A 144 -8.41 1.97 10.71
C VAL A 144 -8.60 0.45 10.67
N VAL A 145 -7.81 -0.25 11.50
CA VAL A 145 -7.80 -1.74 11.69
C VAL A 145 -8.14 -2.15 13.12
#